data_AF-A0A6A3G4K8-F1
#
_entry.id   AF-A0A6A3G4K8-F1
#
_cell.length_a   1.000
_cell.length_b   1.000
_cell.length_c   1.000
_cell.angle_alpha   90.00
_cell.angle_beta   90.00
_cell.angle_gamma   90.00
#
_symmetry.space_group_name_H-M   'P 1'
#
loop_
_entity.id
_entity.type
_entity.pdbx_description
1 polymer ?
#
loop_
_entity_poly.entity_id
_entity_poly.type
_entity_poly.pdbx_seq_one_letter_code
_entity_poly.pdbx_strand_id
1 'polypeptide(L)'
;MPPRQKKTKRTPREPTVAEVRASSAALFQVDELRKAKIARTAIPAPSQDSEDDQGAVAPRYDLCLRAEGSNGILRYTNFTSREFDSLWDAMESFVSQNWNVGRGKKSMHSGKDVLFMSVCALKHCGKWDTVAQIFRILPSTFQKMVRG
;
A
#
# COMPACT_ATOMS: atom_id res chain seq x y z
N MET A 1 -14.09 32.24 46.60
CA MET A 1 -13.36 31.80 45.39
C MET A 1 -13.03 30.32 45.54
N PRO A 2 -13.43 29.44 44.59
CA PRO A 2 -13.03 28.03 44.63
C PRO A 2 -11.61 27.85 44.07
N PRO A 3 -10.81 26.89 44.57
CA PRO A 3 -9.43 26.70 44.15
C PRO A 3 -9.34 26.07 42.75
N ARG A 4 -8.43 26.61 41.95
CA ARG A 4 -8.14 26.24 40.56
C ARG A 4 -7.53 24.83 40.49
N GLN A 5 -8.26 23.85 39.95
CA GLN A 5 -7.75 22.50 39.71
C GLN A 5 -6.58 22.54 38.70
N LYS A 6 -5.40 22.10 39.14
CA LYS A 6 -4.23 21.94 38.28
C LYS A 6 -4.45 20.70 37.39
N LYS A 7 -4.58 20.91 36.07
CA LYS A 7 -4.55 19.82 35.08
C LYS A 7 -3.19 19.13 35.16
N THR A 8 -3.16 17.89 35.63
CA THR A 8 -1.97 17.05 35.58
C THR A 8 -1.67 16.70 34.12
N LYS A 9 -0.47 17.09 33.65
CA LYS A 9 0.05 16.64 32.34
C LYS A 9 0.25 15.13 32.41
N ARG A 10 -0.57 14.35 31.70
CA ARG A 10 -0.34 12.92 31.51
C ARG A 10 0.89 12.76 30.62
N THR A 11 1.98 12.24 31.19
CA THR A 11 3.13 11.76 30.42
C THR A 11 2.73 10.50 29.64
N PRO A 12 3.15 10.33 28.38
CA PRO A 12 2.89 9.11 27.63
C PRO A 12 3.51 7.90 28.35
N ARG A 13 2.67 6.93 28.75
CA ARG A 13 3.13 5.65 29.32
C ARG A 13 3.41 4.70 28.16
N GLU A 14 4.53 3.98 28.21
CA GLU A 14 4.77 2.89 27.27
C GLU A 14 3.69 1.81 27.40
N PRO A 15 3.15 1.32 26.27
CA PRO A 15 2.13 0.30 26.29
C PRO A 15 2.73 -1.02 26.80
N THR A 16 2.01 -1.65 27.72
CA THR A 16 2.37 -2.97 28.25
C THR A 16 2.14 -4.06 27.19
N VAL A 17 2.87 -5.17 27.31
CA VAL A 17 2.72 -6.32 26.40
C VAL A 17 1.26 -6.82 26.34
N ALA A 18 0.55 -6.78 27.47
CA ALA A 18 -0.86 -7.18 27.54
C ALA A 18 -1.77 -6.22 26.76
N GLU A 19 -1.54 -4.90 26.87
CA GLU A 19 -2.29 -3.89 26.12
C GLU A 19 -2.03 -4.03 24.60
N VAL A 20 -0.78 -4.31 24.20
CA VAL A 20 -0.45 -4.57 22.79
C VAL A 20 -1.14 -5.82 22.28
N ARG A 21 -1.14 -6.93 23.04
CA ARG A 21 -1.82 -8.18 22.66
C ARG A 21 -3.34 -8.00 22.57
N ALA A 22 -3.93 -7.29 23.52
CA ALA A 22 -5.37 -7.00 23.50
C ALA A 22 -5.74 -6.13 22.27
N SER A 23 -4.91 -5.13 21.96
CA SER A 23 -5.13 -4.26 20.80
C SER A 23 -4.87 -4.98 19.46
N SER A 24 -3.89 -5.89 19.41
CA SER A 24 -3.58 -6.65 18.20
C SER A 24 -4.56 -7.78 17.92
N ALA A 25 -5.27 -8.29 18.93
CA ALA A 25 -6.30 -9.31 18.74
C ALA A 25 -7.39 -8.87 17.74
N ALA A 26 -7.82 -7.60 17.80
CA ALA A 26 -8.77 -7.04 16.84
C ALA A 26 -8.19 -7.00 15.41
N LEU A 27 -6.90 -6.67 15.27
CA LEU A 27 -6.21 -6.67 13.98
C LEU A 27 -6.13 -8.08 13.38
N PHE A 28 -5.84 -9.09 14.20
CA PHE A 28 -5.79 -10.48 13.74
C PHE A 28 -7.18 -11.02 13.39
N GLN A 29 -8.23 -10.59 14.08
CA GLN A 29 -9.59 -10.96 13.70
C GLN A 29 -9.97 -10.37 12.33
N VAL A 30 -9.59 -9.13 12.05
CA VAL A 30 -9.75 -8.52 10.72
C VAL A 30 -8.92 -9.26 9.66
N ASP A 31 -7.70 -9.70 10.01
CA ASP A 31 -6.83 -10.49 9.13
C ASP A 31 -7.46 -11.85 8.77
N GLU A 32 -8.01 -12.57 9.75
CA GLU A 32 -8.70 -13.85 9.53
C GLU A 32 -9.97 -13.67 8.70
N LEU A 33 -10.75 -12.61 8.93
CA LEU A 33 -11.89 -12.28 8.08
C LEU A 33 -11.47 -11.97 6.65
N ARG A 34 -10.34 -11.28 6.45
CA ARG A 34 -9.75 -11.00 5.14
C ARG A 34 -9.35 -12.30 4.44
N LYS A 35 -8.61 -13.19 5.10
CA LYS A 35 -8.22 -14.50 4.57
C LYS A 35 -9.43 -15.34 4.20
N ALA A 36 -10.46 -15.37 5.05
CA ALA A 36 -11.70 -16.08 4.78
C ALA A 36 -12.49 -15.47 3.61
N LYS A 37 -12.46 -14.15 3.43
CA LYS A 37 -13.06 -13.49 2.25
C LYS A 37 -12.31 -13.85 0.97
N ILE A 38 -10.97 -13.79 1.00
CA ILE A 38 -10.10 -14.21 -0.11
C ILE A 38 -10.41 -15.66 -0.51
N ALA A 39 -10.50 -16.58 0.45
CA ALA A 39 -10.79 -17.99 0.19
C ALA A 39 -12.19 -18.25 -0.40
N ARG A 40 -13.15 -17.32 -0.24
CA ARG A 40 -14.56 -17.48 -0.64
C ARG A 40 -14.94 -16.72 -1.92
N THR A 41 -14.05 -15.91 -2.48
CA THR A 41 -14.41 -15.04 -3.60
C THR A 41 -14.32 -15.81 -4.93
N ALA A 42 -15.47 -16.12 -5.55
CA ALA A 42 -15.57 -16.42 -6.98
C ALA A 42 -15.61 -15.10 -7.78
N ILE A 43 -14.93 -15.08 -8.93
CA ILE A 43 -14.62 -13.89 -9.74
C ILE A 43 -15.90 -13.36 -10.43
N PRO A 44 -16.35 -12.12 -10.18
CA PRO A 44 -17.27 -11.45 -11.08
C PRO A 44 -16.53 -11.04 -12.36
N ALA A 45 -17.15 -11.24 -13.52
CA ALA A 45 -16.65 -10.72 -14.79
C ALA A 45 -16.45 -9.19 -14.69
N PRO A 46 -15.48 -8.61 -15.41
CA PRO A 46 -15.23 -7.18 -15.33
C PRO A 46 -16.45 -6.43 -15.90
N SER A 47 -17.13 -5.65 -15.06
CA SER A 47 -18.08 -4.65 -15.53
C SER A 47 -17.29 -3.56 -16.23
N GLN A 48 -17.45 -3.49 -17.56
CA GLN A 48 -17.15 -2.28 -18.30
C GLN A 48 -18.15 -1.23 -17.81
N ASP A 49 -17.68 -0.15 -17.17
CA ASP A 49 -18.34 1.16 -17.26
C ASP A 49 -17.46 2.28 -16.67
N SER A 50 -17.60 3.43 -17.33
CA SER A 50 -17.00 4.76 -17.12
C SER A 50 -15.51 4.93 -17.42
N GLU A 51 -15.22 5.22 -18.69
CA GLU A 51 -14.16 6.12 -19.13
C GLU A 51 -14.51 7.57 -18.70
N ASP A 52 -14.09 8.01 -17.51
CA ASP A 52 -13.62 9.39 -17.27
C ASP A 52 -13.13 9.51 -15.82
N ASP A 53 -11.89 9.09 -15.56
CA ASP A 53 -11.15 9.60 -14.41
C ASP A 53 -9.69 9.73 -14.81
N GLN A 54 -9.21 10.97 -14.94
CA GLN A 54 -7.81 11.29 -15.11
C GLN A 54 -7.05 11.13 -13.78
N GLY A 55 -7.35 10.08 -13.03
CA GLY A 55 -6.48 9.55 -11.98
C GLY A 55 -5.14 9.19 -12.63
N ALA A 56 -4.04 9.56 -11.99
CA ALA A 56 -2.69 9.41 -12.52
C ALA A 56 -2.51 8.03 -13.17
N VAL A 57 -2.41 7.98 -14.50
CA VAL A 57 -2.32 6.75 -15.29
C VAL A 57 -1.24 5.87 -14.66
N ALA A 58 -1.62 4.72 -14.12
CA ALA A 58 -0.75 3.82 -13.37
C ALA A 58 -0.44 2.57 -14.21
N PRO A 59 0.33 2.72 -15.30
CA PRO A 59 0.49 1.68 -16.31
C PRO A 59 1.06 0.37 -15.78
N ARG A 60 1.74 0.33 -14.62
CA ARG A 60 2.23 -0.93 -14.02
C ARG A 60 1.16 -1.59 -13.17
N TYR A 61 0.46 -0.84 -12.32
CA TYR A 61 -0.70 -1.36 -11.58
C TYR A 61 -1.77 -1.88 -12.54
N ASP A 62 -2.15 -1.06 -13.52
CA ASP A 62 -3.19 -1.38 -14.51
C ASP A 62 -2.78 -2.55 -15.41
N LEU A 63 -1.49 -2.66 -15.76
CA LEU A 63 -0.98 -3.81 -16.52
C LEU A 63 -1.08 -5.10 -15.71
N CYS A 64 -0.68 -5.10 -14.43
CA CYS A 64 -0.81 -6.27 -13.57
C CYS A 64 -2.28 -6.64 -13.34
N LEU A 65 -3.15 -5.65 -13.17
CA LEU A 65 -4.59 -5.85 -13.03
C LEU A 65 -5.21 -6.46 -14.30
N ARG A 66 -4.81 -6.00 -15.49
CA ARG A 66 -5.28 -6.57 -16.77
C ARG A 66 -4.73 -7.98 -17.02
N ALA A 67 -3.46 -8.23 -16.68
CA ALA A 67 -2.82 -9.51 -16.96
C ALA A 67 -3.29 -10.63 -16.01
N GLU A 68 -3.49 -10.32 -14.73
CA GLU A 68 -3.68 -11.33 -13.68
C GLU A 68 -4.94 -11.10 -12.81
N GLY A 69 -5.73 -10.08 -13.13
CA GLY A 69 -6.93 -9.70 -12.39
C GLY A 69 -6.65 -9.22 -10.97
N SER A 70 -7.73 -9.05 -10.19
CA SER A 70 -7.62 -8.66 -8.78
C SER A 70 -6.85 -9.69 -7.92
N ASN A 71 -6.86 -10.96 -8.32
CA ASN A 71 -6.08 -12.00 -7.66
C ASN A 71 -4.57 -11.83 -7.90
N GLY A 72 -4.17 -11.29 -9.05
CA GLY A 72 -2.79 -10.85 -9.31
C GLY A 72 -2.33 -9.81 -8.31
N ILE A 73 -3.11 -8.74 -8.13
CA ILE A 73 -2.78 -7.66 -7.17
C ILE A 73 -2.60 -8.20 -5.75
N LEU A 74 -3.48 -9.11 -5.32
CA LEU A 74 -3.37 -9.79 -4.02
C LEU A 74 -2.09 -10.62 -3.92
N ARG A 75 -1.75 -11.39 -4.96
CA ARG A 75 -0.49 -12.15 -5.02
C ARG A 75 0.74 -11.25 -5.04
N TYR A 76 0.66 -10.04 -5.56
CA TYR A 76 1.78 -9.10 -5.57
C TYR A 76 1.93 -8.28 -4.29
N THR A 77 0.84 -8.00 -3.56
CA THR A 77 0.86 -7.00 -2.48
C THR A 77 0.32 -7.45 -1.12
N ASN A 78 -0.37 -8.60 -1.06
CA ASN A 78 -1.23 -9.03 0.07
C ASN A 78 -2.47 -8.16 0.30
N PHE A 79 -2.73 -7.16 -0.54
CA PHE A 79 -3.95 -6.37 -0.55
C PHE A 79 -4.84 -6.77 -1.72
N THR A 80 -6.15 -6.86 -1.50
CA THR A 80 -7.10 -6.86 -2.62
C THR A 80 -6.98 -5.54 -3.39
N SER A 81 -7.40 -5.51 -4.67
CA SER A 81 -7.38 -4.27 -5.46
C SER A 81 -8.03 -3.10 -4.72
N ARG A 82 -9.19 -3.33 -4.09
CA ARG A 82 -9.89 -2.32 -3.30
C ARG A 82 -9.09 -1.84 -2.09
N GLU A 83 -8.46 -2.73 -1.34
CA GLU A 83 -7.64 -2.34 -0.19
C GLU A 83 -6.40 -1.56 -0.62
N PHE A 84 -5.81 -1.93 -1.76
CA PHE A 84 -4.69 -1.22 -2.34
C PHE A 84 -5.11 0.18 -2.82
N ASP A 85 -6.27 0.33 -3.45
CA ASP A 85 -6.81 1.63 -3.85
C ASP A 85 -7.09 2.52 -2.63
N SER A 86 -7.69 1.98 -1.56
CA SER A 86 -7.85 2.72 -0.30
C SER A 86 -6.52 3.14 0.34
N LEU A 87 -5.48 2.31 0.22
CA LEU A 87 -4.13 2.66 0.65
C LEU A 87 -3.55 3.80 -0.21
N TRP A 88 -3.74 3.73 -1.53
CA TRP A 88 -3.33 4.80 -2.44
C TRP A 88 -4.00 6.12 -2.08
N ASP A 89 -5.32 6.15 -1.91
CA ASP A 89 -6.06 7.37 -1.59
C ASP A 89 -5.55 8.03 -0.29
N ALA A 90 -5.19 7.21 0.72
CA ALA A 90 -4.64 7.71 1.98
C ALA A 90 -3.20 8.26 1.83
N MET A 91 -2.44 7.77 0.85
CA MET A 91 -1.01 8.07 0.67
C MET A 91 -0.70 9.00 -0.49
N GLU A 92 -1.63 9.23 -1.41
CA GLU A 92 -1.43 9.92 -2.68
C GLU A 92 -0.73 11.27 -2.50
N SER A 93 -1.21 12.08 -1.55
CA SER A 93 -0.63 13.39 -1.25
C SER A 93 0.83 13.29 -0.83
N PHE A 94 1.16 12.35 0.06
CA PHE A 94 2.52 12.13 0.54
C PHE A 94 3.44 11.60 -0.56
N VAL A 95 2.99 10.59 -1.32
CA VAL A 95 3.78 9.99 -2.40
C VAL A 95 4.09 11.02 -3.48
N SER A 96 3.09 11.81 -3.87
CA SER A 96 3.22 12.84 -4.90
C SER A 96 4.16 13.97 -4.50
N GLN A 97 4.20 14.32 -3.22
CA GLN A 97 5.02 15.43 -2.70
C GLN A 97 6.46 15.02 -2.33
N ASN A 98 6.71 13.76 -1.98
CA ASN A 98 7.99 13.40 -1.33
C ASN A 98 8.78 12.32 -2.08
N TRP A 99 8.10 11.38 -2.75
CA TRP A 99 8.78 10.19 -3.27
C TRP A 99 9.35 10.40 -4.69
N ASN A 100 8.87 11.40 -5.41
CA ASN A 100 9.22 11.60 -6.83
C ASN A 100 9.61 13.05 -7.20
N VAL A 101 9.95 13.88 -6.21
CA VAL A 101 10.18 15.32 -6.43
C VAL A 101 11.65 15.72 -6.61
N GLY A 102 12.60 14.79 -6.44
CA GLY A 102 14.00 15.14 -6.17
C GLY A 102 15.01 15.13 -7.32
N ARG A 103 14.64 15.06 -8.61
CA ARG A 103 15.64 14.74 -9.67
C ARG A 103 15.65 15.56 -10.96
N GLY A 104 14.85 16.62 -11.09
CA GLY A 104 14.83 17.46 -12.31
C GLY A 104 14.33 16.76 -13.59
N LYS A 105 14.30 15.42 -13.63
CA LYS A 105 13.54 14.58 -14.56
C LYS A 105 12.33 14.00 -13.83
N LYS A 106 11.14 14.21 -14.39
CA LYS A 106 9.92 13.49 -13.99
C LYS A 106 10.19 11.98 -14.10
N SER A 107 9.92 11.20 -13.06
CA SER A 107 9.97 9.72 -13.17
C SER A 107 9.02 9.25 -14.26
N MET A 108 9.42 8.17 -14.95
CA MET A 108 8.61 7.50 -15.95
C MET A 108 7.40 6.77 -15.34
N HIS A 109 7.35 6.65 -14.01
CA HIS A 109 6.32 5.92 -13.27
C HIS A 109 5.47 6.89 -12.46
N SER A 110 4.15 6.63 -12.41
CA SER A 110 3.22 7.37 -11.56
C SER A 110 3.51 7.10 -10.08
N GLY A 111 3.03 7.98 -9.19
CA GLY A 111 3.13 7.75 -7.75
C GLY A 111 2.48 6.43 -7.33
N LYS A 112 1.34 6.07 -7.94
CA LYS A 112 0.62 4.83 -7.67
C LYS A 112 1.42 3.60 -8.10
N ASP A 113 2.09 3.66 -9.25
CA ASP A 113 3.01 2.59 -9.68
C ASP A 113 4.18 2.43 -8.71
N VAL A 114 4.77 3.53 -8.27
CA VAL A 114 5.90 3.50 -7.32
C VAL A 114 5.46 2.88 -5.99
N LEU A 115 4.28 3.25 -5.49
CA LEU A 115 3.71 2.64 -4.29
C LEU A 115 3.46 1.14 -4.50
N PHE A 116 2.84 0.75 -5.62
CA PHE A 116 2.56 -0.65 -5.95
C PHE A 116 3.84 -1.47 -5.98
N MET A 117 4.84 -1.01 -6.72
CA MET A 117 6.15 -1.65 -6.85
C MET A 117 6.87 -1.76 -5.51
N SER A 118 6.74 -0.75 -4.64
CA SER A 118 7.34 -0.75 -3.30
C SER A 118 6.68 -1.79 -2.39
N VAL A 119 5.35 -1.88 -2.41
CA VAL A 119 4.63 -2.92 -1.66
C VAL A 119 4.96 -4.32 -2.19
N CYS A 120 5.13 -4.50 -3.50
CA CYS A 120 5.63 -5.76 -4.08
C CYS A 120 7.02 -6.12 -3.53
N ALA A 121 7.93 -5.15 -3.48
CA ALA A 121 9.27 -5.36 -2.94
C ALA A 121 9.25 -5.77 -1.47
N LEU A 122 8.41 -5.12 -0.66
CA LEU A 122 8.24 -5.42 0.76
C LEU A 122 7.59 -6.79 0.99
N LYS A 123 6.63 -7.20 0.16
CA LYS A 123 6.02 -8.54 0.26
C LYS A 123 7.06 -9.63 0.03
N HIS A 124 7.87 -9.46 -1.02
CA HIS A 124 8.73 -10.54 -1.49
C HIS A 124 10.10 -10.58 -0.79
N CYS A 125 10.49 -9.55 -0.01
CA CYS A 125 11.68 -9.47 0.85
C CYS A 125 12.98 -10.07 0.28
N GLY A 126 13.06 -10.17 -1.04
CA GLY A 126 14.11 -10.88 -1.76
C GLY A 126 15.17 -9.94 -2.30
N LYS A 127 16.06 -10.47 -3.13
CA LYS A 127 16.99 -9.63 -3.91
C LYS A 127 16.17 -8.70 -4.80
N TRP A 128 16.55 -7.42 -4.84
CA TRP A 128 15.92 -6.39 -5.68
C TRP A 128 15.78 -6.84 -7.14
N ASP A 129 16.69 -7.69 -7.62
CA ASP A 129 16.69 -8.27 -8.96
C ASP A 129 15.39 -8.99 -9.33
N THR A 130 14.84 -9.77 -8.39
CA THR A 130 13.64 -10.59 -8.66
C THR A 130 12.41 -9.71 -8.91
N VAL A 131 12.22 -8.70 -8.07
CA VAL A 131 11.07 -7.80 -8.20
C VAL A 131 11.29 -6.80 -9.33
N ALA A 132 12.52 -6.32 -9.53
CA ALA A 132 12.86 -5.44 -10.63
C ALA A 132 12.67 -6.11 -12.01
N GLN A 133 12.94 -7.41 -12.12
CA GLN A 133 12.71 -8.19 -13.35
C GLN A 133 11.22 -8.24 -13.74
N ILE A 134 10.32 -8.39 -12.77
CA ILE A 134 8.86 -8.37 -13.01
C ILE A 134 8.44 -7.08 -13.70
N PHE A 135 9.01 -5.94 -13.27
CA PHE A 135 8.68 -4.62 -13.81
C PHE A 135 9.57 -4.16 -14.97
N ARG A 136 10.54 -5.00 -15.38
CA ARG A 136 11.55 -4.69 -16.41
C ARG A 136 12.36 -3.43 -16.10
N ILE A 137 12.72 -3.24 -14.82
CA ILE A 137 13.52 -2.11 -14.34
C ILE A 137 14.90 -2.63 -13.93
N LEU A 138 15.93 -1.82 -14.13
CA LEU A 138 17.26 -2.13 -13.61
C LEU A 138 17.22 -2.21 -12.06
N PRO A 139 17.78 -3.25 -11.43
CA PRO A 139 17.70 -3.44 -9.98
C PRO A 139 18.18 -2.25 -9.16
N SER A 140 19.27 -1.59 -9.58
CA SER A 140 19.81 -0.39 -8.93
C SER A 140 18.88 0.83 -9.05
N THR A 141 18.19 0.97 -10.18
CA THR A 141 17.18 2.02 -10.39
C THR A 141 15.93 1.73 -9.57
N PHE A 142 15.49 0.48 -9.54
CA PHE A 142 14.35 0.02 -8.74
C PHE A 142 14.59 0.23 -7.25
N GLN A 143 15.76 -0.15 -6.74
CA GLN A 143 16.15 0.08 -5.35
C GLN A 143 16.15 1.57 -4.98
N LYS A 144 16.70 2.44 -5.84
CA LYS A 144 16.67 3.89 -5.62
C LYS A 144 15.25 4.45 -5.61
N MET A 145 14.39 3.94 -6.48
CA MET A 145 12.99 4.33 -6.55
C MET A 145 12.22 3.95 -5.29
N VAL A 146 12.35 2.70 -4.82
CA VAL A 146 11.63 2.21 -3.63
C VAL A 146 12.13 2.88 -2.34
N ARG A 147 13.40 3.29 -2.29
CA ARG A 147 13.99 3.89 -1.08
C ARG A 147 13.73 5.40 -0.91
N GLY A 148 13.33 6.10 -1.98
CA GLY A 148 13.26 7.58 -1.99
C GLY A 148 14.63 8.21 -2.23
#